data_AF-A0AAD7G783-F1
#
_entry.id   AF-A0AAD7G783-F1
#
_cell.length_a   1.000
_cell.length_b   1.000
_cell.length_c   1.000
_cell.angle_alpha   90.00
_cell.angle_beta   90.00
_cell.angle_gamma   90.00
#
_symmetry.space_group_name_H-M   'P 1'
#
loop_
_entity.id
_entity.type
_entity.pdbx_description
1 polymer ?
#
loop_
_entity_poly.entity_id
_entity_poly.type
_entity_poly.pdbx_seq_one_letter_code
_entity_poly.pdbx_strand_id
1 'polypeptide(L)' 'IQIPVEVKDNWPDMVAQAATYARCLFSASPSRAFALVLAYHHTDCELRFLIFHRGG' A
#
# COMPACT_ATOMS: atom_id res chain seq x y z
N ILE A 1 3.05 4.40 -21.42
CA ILE A 1 3.10 3.22 -20.52
C ILE A 1 1.80 3.24 -19.73
N GLN A 2 0.86 2.32 -19.99
CA GLN A 2 -0.34 2.16 -19.16
C GLN A 2 -0.07 1.01 -18.20
N ILE A 3 0.20 1.33 -16.94
CA ILE A 3 0.21 0.34 -15.87
C ILE A 3 -1.24 0.28 -15.38
N PRO A 4 -1.92 -0.87 -15.43
CA PRO A 4 -3.22 -1.02 -14.80
C PRO A 4 -3.02 -0.97 -13.29
N VAL A 5 -3.04 0.23 -12.74
CA VAL A 5 -3.12 0.48 -11.31
C VAL A 5 -4.58 0.71 -11.01
N GLU A 6 -5.09 -0.01 -10.01
CA GLU A 6 -6.38 0.30 -9.42
C GLU A 6 -6.25 1.68 -8.76
N VAL A 7 -6.85 2.69 -9.39
CA VAL A 7 -6.87 4.07 -8.88
C VAL A 7 -8.00 4.15 -7.86
N LYS A 8 -7.68 4.61 -6.65
CA LYS A 8 -8.66 4.99 -5.65
C LYS A 8 -8.64 6.50 -5.50
N ASP A 9 -9.82 7.08 -5.29
CA ASP A 9 -10.01 8.54 -5.25
C ASP A 9 -9.87 9.12 -3.84
N ASN A 10 -9.57 8.29 -2.84
CA ASN A 10 -9.39 8.74 -1.46
C ASN A 10 -8.31 7.93 -0.73
N TRP A 11 -7.73 8.56 0.30
CA TRP A 11 -6.69 7.95 1.13
C TRP A 11 -7.15 6.71 1.90
N PRO A 12 -8.33 6.68 2.55
CA PRO A 12 -8.78 5.49 3.28
C PRO A 12 -8.79 4.21 2.43
N ASP A 13 -9.30 4.28 1.21
CA ASP A 13 -9.38 3.14 0.30
C ASP A 13 -8.00 2.71 -0.19
N MET A 14 -7.11 3.67 -0.50
CA MET A 14 -5.71 3.37 -0.83
C MET A 14 -4.98 2.66 0.32
N VAL A 15 -5.19 3.13 1.56
CA VAL A 15 -4.57 2.53 2.76
C VAL A 15 -5.13 1.13 3.00
N ALA A 16 -6.44 0.93 2.88
CA ALA A 16 -7.07 -0.38 3.04
C ALA A 16 -6.58 -1.41 2.01
N GLN A 17 -6.43 -0.97 0.75
CA GLN A 17 -5.85 -1.80 -0.30
C GLN A 17 -4.39 -2.13 -0.04
N ALA A 18 -3.57 -1.12 0.30
CA ALA A 18 -2.17 -1.32 0.65
C ALA A 18 -1.99 -2.27 1.84
N ALA A 19 -2.87 -2.18 2.85
CA ALA A 19 -2.88 -3.10 4.00
C ALA A 19 -3.20 -4.54 3.57
N THR A 20 -4.13 -4.72 2.62
CA THR A 20 -4.46 -6.04 2.08
C THR A 20 -3.24 -6.66 1.38
N TYR A 21 -2.55 -5.89 0.55
CA TYR A 21 -1.32 -6.36 -0.10
C TYR A 21 -0.19 -6.61 0.89
N ALA A 22 -0.01 -5.75 1.89
CA ALA A 22 0.97 -5.97 2.95
C ALA A 22 0.70 -7.28 3.70
N ARG A 23 -0.58 -7.57 4.02
CA ARG A 23 -0.99 -8.85 4.63
C ARG A 23 -0.64 -10.05 3.77
N CYS A 24 -0.96 -10.01 2.47
CA CYS A 24 -0.60 -11.06 1.53
C CYS A 24 0.92 -11.24 1.45
N LEU A 25 1.69 -10.14 1.46
CA LEU A 25 3.15 -10.18 1.44
C LEU A 25 3.73 -10.80 2.72
N PHE A 26 3.14 -10.53 3.89
CA PHE A 26 3.52 -11.20 5.15
C PHE A 26 3.16 -12.68 5.18
N SER A 27 2.10 -13.09 4.47
CA SER A 27 1.75 -14.50 4.29
C SER A 27 2.77 -15.20 3.39
N ALA A 28 3.13 -14.58 2.26
CA ALA A 28 4.09 -15.13 1.30
C ALA A 28 5.54 -15.14 1.82
N SER A 29 5.89 -14.21 2.72
CA SER A 29 7.23 -14.08 3.31
C SER A 29 7.14 -13.96 4.83
N PRO A 30 7.02 -15.09 5.56
CA PRO A 30 6.79 -15.08 7.02
C PRO A 30 7.86 -14.34 7.84
N SER A 31 9.11 -14.30 7.36
CA SER A 31 10.23 -13.61 8.02
C SER A 31 10.22 -12.08 7.82
N ARG A 32 9.33 -11.54 6.98
CA ARG A 32 9.26 -10.11 6.71
C ARG A 32 8.66 -9.37 7.91
N ALA A 33 9.44 -8.44 8.48
CA ALA A 33 9.04 -7.65 9.64
C ALA A 33 8.09 -6.48 9.31
N PHE A 34 8.27 -5.86 8.13
CA PHE A 34 7.47 -4.73 7.68
C PHE A 34 7.34 -4.67 6.15
N ALA A 35 6.36 -3.91 5.68
CA ALA A 35 6.16 -3.59 4.27
C ALA A 35 6.07 -2.07 4.11
N LEU A 36 6.93 -1.50 3.26
CA LEU A 36 6.89 -0.11 2.86
C LEU A 36 6.12 0.00 1.54
N VAL A 37 5.09 0.82 1.51
CA VAL A 37 4.30 1.12 0.31
C VAL A 37 4.43 2.60 -0.02
N LEU A 38 4.72 2.89 -1.28
CA LEU A 38 4.72 4.25 -1.83
C LEU A 38 3.33 4.53 -2.38
N ALA A 39 2.59 5.42 -1.71
CA ALA A 39 1.24 5.80 -2.11
C ALA A 39 1.26 7.20 -2.72
N TYR A 40 0.82 7.31 -3.97
CA TYR A 40 0.79 8.57 -4.71
C TYR A 40 -0.66 8.95 -5.03
N HIS A 41 -1.09 10.12 -4.56
CA HIS A 41 -2.38 10.70 -4.88
C HIS A 41 -2.18 11.71 -6.02
N HIS A 42 -2.68 11.35 -7.20
CA HIS A 42 -2.40 12.07 -8.44
C HIS A 42 -3.15 13.40 -8.56
N THR A 43 -4.33 13.53 -7.96
CA THR A 43 -5.13 14.76 -7.99
C THR A 43 -4.45 15.89 -7.21
N ASP A 44 -4.00 15.58 -6.00
CA ASP A 44 -3.34 16.56 -5.12
C ASP A 44 -1.81 16.58 -5.29
N CYS A 45 -1.27 15.71 -6.14
CA CYS A 45 0.17 15.49 -6.30
C CYS A 45 0.90 15.19 -4.98
N GLU A 46 0.25 14.43 -4.10
CA GLU A 46 0.79 14.07 -2.78
C GLU A 46 1.42 12.67 -2.80
N LEU A 47 2.62 12.55 -2.23
CA LEU A 47 3.29 11.27 -1.98
C LEU A 47 3.30 10.98 -0.48
N ARG A 48 2.88 9.77 -0.10
CA ARG A 48 2.92 9.29 1.28
C ARG A 48 3.64 7.94 1.36
N PHE A 49 4.41 7.77 2.43
CA PHE A 49 5.04 6.51 2.80
C PHE A 49 4.13 5.79 3.80
N LEU A 50 3.62 4.62 3.42
CA LEU A 50 2.82 3.78 4.31
C LEU A 50 3.69 2.63 4.82
N ILE A 51 3.84 2.53 6.13
CA ILE A 51 4.59 1.45 6.78
C ILE A 51 3.60 0.54 7.47
N PHE A 52 3.57 -0.72 7.03
CA PHE A 52 2.78 -1.77 7.68
C PHE A 52 3.73 -2.68 8.45
N HIS A 53 3.42 -2.95 9.71
CA HIS A 53 4.12 -3.95 10.50
C HIS A 53 3.33 -5.25 10.51
N ARG A 54 4.04 -6.37 10.66
CA ARG A 54 3.40 -7.69 10.76
C ARG A 54 2.44 -7.81 11.97
N GLY A 55 2.65 -7.02 13.01
CA GLY A 55 1.85 -7.02 14.24
C GLY A 55 0.47 -6.36 14.15
N GLY A 56 0.18 -5.64 13.06
CA GLY A 56 -0.97 -4.72 13.01
C GLY A 56 -0.58 -3.32 13.45
#